data_AF-A0A292S0Q2-F1
#
_entry.id   AF-A0A292S0Q2-F1
#
_cell.length_a   1.000
_cell.length_b   1.000
_cell.length_c   1.000
_cell.angle_alpha   90.00
_cell.angle_beta   90.00
_cell.angle_gamma   90.00
#
_symmetry.space_group_name_H-M   'P 1'
#
loop_
_entity.id
_entity.type
_entity.pdbx_description
1 polymer ?
#
loop_
_entity_poly.entity_id
_entity_poly.type
_entity_poly.pdbx_seq_one_letter_code
_entity_poly.pdbx_strand_id
1 'polypeptide(L)' 'MDILQQKVFSREENEIIKNNLGLYSLSPENQYHEVFAETFTKIICNCLSPQDSLPVKNPLEEMKSLPCEFLRILAKLF' A
#
# COMPACT_ATOMS: atom_id res chain seq x y z
N MET A 1 -18.11 -16.43 6.16
CA MET A 1 -17.66 -15.03 6.10
C MET A 1 -16.16 -15.10 6.21
N ASP A 2 -15.43 -14.84 5.12
CA ASP A 2 -13.97 -14.88 5.19
C ASP A 2 -13.50 -13.82 6.20
N ILE A 3 -12.73 -14.25 7.17
CA ILE A 3 -12.15 -13.33 8.15
C ILE A 3 -11.00 -12.60 7.43
N LEU A 4 -11.26 -11.37 6.97
CA LEU A 4 -10.28 -10.50 6.30
C LEU A 4 -8.97 -10.39 7.08
N GLN A 5 -9.05 -10.46 8.42
CA GLN A 5 -7.92 -10.39 9.35
C GLN A 5 -6.95 -11.59 9.21
N GLN A 6 -7.39 -12.70 8.63
CA GLN A 6 -6.60 -13.91 8.40
C GLN A 6 -6.19 -14.07 6.93
N LYS A 7 -6.64 -13.17 6.04
CA LYS A 7 -6.22 -13.18 4.64
C LYS A 7 -4.79 -12.69 4.52
N VAL A 8 -3.99 -13.47 3.82
CA VAL A 8 -2.60 -13.17 3.51
C VAL A 8 -2.36 -13.22 2.01
N PHE A 9 -1.42 -12.42 1.53
CA PHE A 9 -0.98 -12.43 0.14
C PHE A 9 -0.05 -13.62 -0.15
N SER A 10 0.08 -13.99 -1.42
CA SER A 10 1.02 -15.05 -1.82
C SER A 10 2.47 -14.64 -1.53
N ARG A 11 3.39 -15.60 -1.59
CA ARG A 11 4.83 -15.31 -1.40
C ARG A 11 5.34 -14.31 -2.43
N GLU A 12 4.95 -14.47 -3.70
CA GLU A 12 5.35 -13.60 -4.80
C GLU A 12 4.79 -12.18 -4.60
N GLU A 13 3.53 -12.08 -4.17
CA GLU A 13 2.90 -10.79 -3.84
C GLU A 13 3.58 -10.12 -2.65
N ASN A 14 3.96 -10.88 -1.63
CA ASN A 14 4.68 -10.38 -0.47
C ASN A 14 6.06 -9.79 -0.83
N GLU A 15 6.76 -10.35 -1.81
CA GLU A 15 8.01 -9.72 -2.30
C GLU A 15 7.72 -8.38 -3.00
N ILE A 16 6.64 -8.28 -3.78
CA ILE A 16 6.24 -7.01 -4.41
C ILE A 16 5.83 -5.99 -3.34
N ILE A 17 5.03 -6.38 -2.35
CA ILE A 17 4.61 -5.54 -1.22
C ILE A 17 5.83 -5.05 -0.46
N LYS A 18 6.77 -5.95 -0.12
CA LYS A 18 8.02 -5.61 0.59
C LYS A 18 8.84 -4.57 -0.16
N ASN A 19 8.95 -4.70 -1.48
CA ASN A 19 9.69 -3.76 -2.31
C ASN A 19 9.02 -2.37 -2.37
N ASN A 20 7.71 -2.29 -2.18
CA ASN A 20 6.94 -1.04 -2.27
C ASN A 20 6.68 -0.37 -0.91
N LEU A 21 6.36 -1.15 0.13
CA LEU A 21 5.92 -0.65 1.44
C LEU A 21 6.90 -1.00 2.57
N GLY A 22 7.77 -1.99 2.38
CA GLY A 22 8.71 -2.46 3.40
C GLY A 22 8.19 -3.68 4.20
N LEU A 23 8.93 -4.04 5.24
CA LEU A 23 8.73 -5.30 5.98
C LEU A 23 7.47 -5.30 6.86
N TYR A 24 7.00 -4.15 7.33
CA TYR A 24 5.89 -4.08 8.28
C TYR A 24 4.55 -4.49 7.66
N SER A 25 4.35 -4.24 6.36
CA SER A 25 3.16 -4.67 5.62
C SER A 25 3.09 -6.18 5.35
N LEU A 26 4.06 -6.96 5.86
CA LEU A 26 4.12 -8.41 5.71
C LEU A 26 3.57 -9.17 6.92
N SER A 27 3.08 -8.47 7.95
CA SER A 27 2.45 -9.11 9.10
C SER A 27 1.27 -9.98 8.64
N PRO A 28 1.19 -11.26 9.04
CA PRO A 28 0.12 -12.15 8.58
C PRO A 28 -1.24 -11.80 9.18
N GLU A 29 -1.26 -11.14 10.34
CA GLU A 29 -2.48 -10.65 10.96
C GLU A 29 -2.86 -9.29 10.36
N ASN A 30 -4.11 -9.17 9.90
CA ASN A 30 -4.65 -7.95 9.28
C ASN A 30 -3.89 -7.49 8.03
N GLN A 31 -3.18 -8.38 7.34
CA GLN A 31 -2.27 -8.01 6.26
C GLN A 31 -2.92 -7.13 5.18
N TYR A 32 -4.15 -7.44 4.79
CA TYR A 32 -4.90 -6.65 3.80
C TYR A 32 -5.16 -5.22 4.29
N HIS A 33 -5.48 -5.05 5.58
CA HIS A 33 -5.68 -3.73 6.19
C HIS A 33 -4.36 -2.95 6.29
N GLU A 34 -3.27 -3.62 6.66
CA GLU A 34 -1.95 -2.99 6.73
C GLU A 34 -1.46 -2.54 5.34
N VAL A 35 -1.59 -3.39 4.33
CA VAL A 35 -1.23 -3.04 2.94
C VAL A 35 -2.08 -1.87 2.44
N PHE A 36 -3.38 -1.84 2.75
CA PHE A 36 -4.23 -0.70 2.44
C PHE A 36 -3.73 0.57 3.15
N ALA A 37 -3.60 0.53 4.47
CA ALA A 37 -3.26 1.70 5.29
C ALA A 37 -1.88 2.28 4.91
N GLU A 38 -0.87 1.44 4.77
CA GLU A 38 0.49 1.84 4.40
C GLU A 38 0.56 2.41 2.98
N THR A 39 -0.17 1.82 2.03
CA THR A 39 -0.22 2.35 0.65
C THR A 39 -0.75 3.77 0.61
N PHE A 40 -1.91 4.02 1.23
CA PHE A 40 -2.52 5.36 1.20
C PHE A 40 -1.74 6.35 2.06
N THR A 41 -1.15 5.91 3.17
CA THR A 41 -0.23 6.74 3.97
C THR A 41 0.96 7.17 3.14
N LYS A 42 1.63 6.23 2.45
CA LYS A 42 2.76 6.54 1.56
C LYS A 42 2.37 7.54 0.46
N ILE A 43 1.24 7.31 -0.22
CA ILE A 43 0.74 8.21 -1.27
C ILE A 43 0.54 9.62 -0.74
N ILE A 44 -0.16 9.76 0.39
CA ILE A 44 -0.44 11.07 0.99
C ILE A 44 0.87 11.73 1.42
N CYS A 45 1.74 11.03 2.15
CA CYS A 45 3.03 11.56 2.60
C CYS A 45 3.91 12.03 1.43
N ASN A 46 3.93 11.30 0.31
CA ASN A 46 4.68 11.69 -0.89
C ASN A 46 4.13 12.96 -1.58
N CYS A 47 2.88 13.32 -1.29
CA CYS A 47 2.21 14.51 -1.79
C CYS A 47 2.34 15.72 -0.88
N LEU A 48 2.86 15.56 0.34
CA LEU A 48 3.06 16.65 1.29
C LEU A 48 4.46 17.26 1.16
N SER A 49 4.52 18.57 1.33
CA SER A 49 5.76 19.33 1.45
C SER A 49 6.51 18.94 2.73
N PRO A 50 7.81 18.61 2.66
CA PRO A 50 8.61 18.33 3.86
C PRO A 50 8.74 19.51 4.83
N GLN A 51 8.55 20.75 4.36
CA GLN A 51 8.78 21.96 5.15
C GLN A 51 7.57 22.34 6.02
N ASP A 52 6.37 22.24 5.46
CA ASP A 52 5.14 22.76 6.07
C ASP A 52 3.96 21.78 6.01
N SER A 53 4.18 20.57 5.48
CA SER A 53 3.15 19.53 5.32
C SER A 53 1.94 19.96 4.48
N LEU A 54 2.07 21.00 3.66
CA LEU A 54 1.02 21.39 2.73
C LEU A 54 1.00 20.47 1.50
N PRO A 55 -0.17 20.18 0.92
CA PRO A 55 -0.25 19.39 -0.31
C PRO A 55 0.42 20.13 -1.48
N VAL A 56 1.42 19.49 -2.09
CA VAL A 56 2.18 20.02 -3.25
C VAL A 56 2.04 19.15 -4.51
N LYS A 57 1.50 17.94 -4.39
CA LYS A 57 1.20 17.04 -5.51
C LYS A 57 -0.22 16.47 -5.40
N ASN A 58 -0.73 15.98 -6.53
CA ASN A 58 -2.01 15.27 -6.58
C ASN A 58 -1.81 13.79 -6.23
N PRO A 59 -2.47 13.27 -5.18
CA PRO A 59 -2.42 11.85 -4.79
C PRO A 59 -2.80 10.86 -5.90
N LEU A 60 -3.68 11.25 -6.83
CA LEU A 60 -4.07 10.39 -7.94
C LEU A 60 -2.93 10.20 -8.96
N GLU A 61 -2.09 11.21 -9.16
CA GLU A 61 -0.92 11.08 -10.02
C GLU A 61 0.16 10.22 -9.35
N GLU A 62 0.32 10.35 -8.04
CA GLU A 62 1.20 9.46 -7.26
C GLU A 62 0.73 8.00 -7.36
N MET A 63 -0.58 7.74 -7.27
CA MET A 63 -1.16 6.39 -7.42
C MET A 63 -0.90 5.80 -8.82
N LYS A 64 -0.98 6.61 -9.88
CA LYS A 64 -0.68 6.16 -11.25
C LYS A 64 0.79 5.80 -11.47
N SER A 65 1.68 6.31 -10.63
CA SER A 65 3.12 6.02 -10.71
C SER A 65 3.51 4.66 -10.09
N LEU A 66 2.60 4.03 -9.36
CA LEU A 66 2.84 2.74 -8.72
C LEU A 66 3.04 1.62 -9.76
N PRO A 67 3.89 0.61 -9.46
CA PRO A 67 4.10 -0.51 -10.38
C PRO A 67 2.79 -1.24 -10.71
N CYS A 68 2.60 -1.61 -11.98
CA CYS A 68 1.40 -2.33 -12.44
C CYS A 68 1.13 -3.61 -11.64
N GLU A 69 2.19 -4.33 -11.24
CA GLU A 69 2.07 -5.55 -10.43
C GLU A 69 1.53 -5.23 -9.03
N PHE A 70 1.97 -4.13 -8.43
CA PHE A 70 1.47 -3.67 -7.14
C PHE A 70 0.01 -3.19 -7.23
N LEU A 71 -0.36 -2.50 -8.32
CA LEU A 71 -1.76 -2.12 -8.57
C LEU A 71 -2.69 -3.34 -8.66
N ARG A 72 -2.23 -4.46 -9.23
CA ARG A 72 -2.99 -5.72 -9.26
C ARG A 72 -3.19 -6.33 -7.86
N ILE A 73 -2.23 -6.14 -6.96
CA ILE A 73 -2.35 -6.56 -5.55
C ILE A 73 -3.40 -5.68 -4.85
N LEU A 74 -3.35 -4.35 -5.04
CA LEU A 74 -4.33 -3.42 -4.45
C LEU A 74 -5.76 -3.72 -4.89
N ALA A 75 -5.96 -4.17 -6.13
CA ALA A 75 -7.27 -4.58 -6.62
C ALA A 75 -7.89 -5.75 -5.85
N LYS A 76 -7.09 -6.56 -5.13
CA LYS A 76 -7.59 -7.66 -4.28
C LYS A 76 -8.12 -7.19 -2.93
N LEU A 77 -7.85 -5.95 -2.54
CA LEU A 77 -8.30 -5.37 -1.27
C LEU A 77 -9.81 -5.07 -1.26
N PHE A 78 -10.44 -5.01 -2.43
CA PHE A 78 -11.85 -4.67 -2.66
C PHE A 78 -12.59 -5.84 -3.29
#